data_AF-A0A136LPK8-F1
#
_entry.id   AF-A0A136LPK8-F1
#
_cell.length_a   1.000
_cell.length_b   1.000
_cell.length_c   1.000
_cell.angle_alpha   90.00
_cell.angle_beta   90.00
_cell.angle_gamma   90.00
#
_symmetry.space_group_name_H-M   'P 1'
#
loop_
_entity.id
_entity.type
_entity.pdbx_description
1 polymer ?
#
loop_
_entity_poly.entity_id
_entity_poly.type
_entity_poly.pdbx_seq_one_letter_code
_entity_poly.pdbx_strand_id
1 'polypeptide(L)'
;MPGPSPFADDWRECLGTHYQYTIRNQDAVTERTLTDVMRRVGFSDQQLAELRVLATMRAEEMPPDYVPDMELLTTLAQAENASPPENFQIAVPEMPEEDVIIEDVIPEEIVTEIEILEQVEDEPESEPEPPKAADGPVQYSMF
;
A
#
# COMPACT_ATOMS: atom_id res chain seq x y z
N MET A 1 29.52 6.84 14.92
CA MET A 1 28.22 6.66 14.24
C MET A 1 28.34 5.41 13.39
N PRO A 2 27.57 4.33 13.64
CA PRO A 2 27.47 3.26 12.65
C PRO A 2 26.98 3.88 11.34
N GLY A 3 27.61 3.50 10.22
CA GLY A 3 27.19 3.96 8.89
C GLY A 3 25.79 3.42 8.54
N PRO A 4 25.15 3.97 7.49
CA PRO A 4 23.91 3.41 6.98
C PRO A 4 24.09 1.92 6.62
N SER A 5 23.09 1.10 6.95
CA SER A 5 23.08 -0.32 6.56
C SER A 5 23.22 -0.44 5.04
N PRO A 6 24.05 -1.35 4.51
CA PRO A 6 24.18 -1.53 3.07
C PRO A 6 22.88 -2.03 2.41
N PHE A 7 21.97 -2.61 3.20
CA PHE A 7 20.67 -3.09 2.73
C PHE A 7 19.58 -2.03 2.80
N ALA A 8 19.93 -0.79 3.18
CA ALA A 8 18.95 0.24 3.50
C ALA A 8 18.00 0.54 2.33
N ASP A 9 18.51 0.49 1.12
CA ASP A 9 17.77 0.79 -0.09
C ASP A 9 16.95 -0.43 -0.55
N ASP A 10 17.57 -1.63 -0.55
CA ASP A 10 16.94 -2.89 -0.96
C ASP A 10 15.67 -3.20 -0.15
N TRP A 11 15.69 -2.99 1.17
CA TRP A 11 14.50 -3.25 1.99
C TRP A 11 13.38 -2.24 1.72
N ARG A 12 13.71 -0.98 1.40
CA ARG A 12 12.72 0.05 1.05
C ARG A 12 12.08 -0.26 -0.29
N GLU A 13 12.86 -0.69 -1.27
CA GLU A 13 12.36 -1.12 -2.57
C GLU A 13 11.43 -2.34 -2.46
N CYS A 14 11.81 -3.32 -1.63
CA CYS A 14 10.99 -4.49 -1.36
C CYS A 14 9.62 -4.11 -0.77
N LEU A 15 9.59 -3.22 0.22
CA LEU A 15 8.34 -2.71 0.80
C LEU A 15 7.48 -1.95 -0.21
N GLY A 16 8.11 -1.08 -1.02
CA GLY A 16 7.40 -0.32 -2.06
C GLY A 16 6.76 -1.24 -3.11
N THR A 17 7.47 -2.28 -3.53
CA THR A 17 6.95 -3.29 -4.46
C THR A 17 5.80 -4.10 -3.84
N HIS A 18 5.94 -4.53 -2.58
CA HIS A 18 4.90 -5.26 -1.88
C HIS A 18 3.62 -4.42 -1.72
N TYR A 19 3.76 -3.14 -1.37
CA TYR A 19 2.62 -2.23 -1.27
C TYR A 19 1.88 -2.08 -2.60
N GLN A 20 2.60 -1.90 -3.70
CA GLN A 20 1.99 -1.87 -5.04
C GLN A 20 1.26 -3.18 -5.39
N TYR A 21 1.86 -4.33 -5.05
CA TYR A 21 1.23 -5.64 -5.23
C TYR A 21 -0.07 -5.77 -4.43
N THR A 22 -0.08 -5.34 -3.15
CA THR A 22 -1.29 -5.42 -2.32
C THR A 22 -2.44 -4.58 -2.89
N ILE A 23 -2.14 -3.38 -3.41
CA ILE A 23 -3.14 -2.52 -4.07
C ILE A 23 -3.66 -3.17 -5.35
N ARG A 24 -2.77 -3.73 -6.19
CA ARG A 24 -3.16 -4.41 -7.44
C ARG A 24 -4.08 -5.61 -7.18
N ASN A 25 -3.87 -6.34 -6.09
CA ASN A 25 -4.71 -7.47 -5.70
C ASN A 25 -5.93 -7.10 -4.85
N GLN A 26 -6.16 -5.81 -4.60
CA GLN A 26 -7.29 -5.31 -3.81
C GLN A 26 -7.36 -5.92 -2.39
N ASP A 27 -6.20 -6.25 -1.81
CA ASP A 27 -6.12 -6.77 -0.44
C ASP A 27 -6.13 -5.62 0.57
N ALA A 28 -7.34 -5.19 0.93
CA ALA A 28 -7.56 -4.07 1.84
C ALA A 28 -7.08 -4.34 3.29
N VAL A 29 -7.02 -5.60 3.72
CA VAL A 29 -6.58 -5.95 5.08
C VAL A 29 -5.07 -5.77 5.19
N THR A 30 -4.34 -6.31 4.22
CA THR A 30 -2.87 -6.14 4.16
C THR A 30 -2.50 -4.69 3.86
N GLU A 31 -3.23 -4.00 2.98
CA GLU A 31 -2.98 -2.59 2.67
C GLU A 31 -3.01 -1.71 3.94
N ARG A 32 -4.02 -1.87 4.81
CA ARG A 32 -4.16 -1.07 6.03
C ARG A 32 -2.96 -1.27 6.97
N THR A 33 -2.60 -2.52 7.23
CA THR A 33 -1.49 -2.84 8.14
C THR A 33 -0.13 -2.44 7.56
N LEU A 34 0.06 -2.63 6.25
CA LEU A 34 1.29 -2.25 5.55
C LEU A 34 1.46 -0.73 5.49
N THR A 35 0.38 0.03 5.33
CA THR A 35 0.38 1.50 5.39
C THR A 35 0.97 2.00 6.72
N ASP A 36 0.53 1.42 7.84
CA ASP A 36 1.04 1.78 9.17
C ASP A 36 2.52 1.43 9.33
N VAL A 37 2.94 0.26 8.80
CA VAL A 37 4.37 -0.12 8.79
C VAL A 37 5.19 0.88 7.99
N MET A 38 4.75 1.23 6.77
CA MET A 38 5.46 2.17 5.90
C MET A 38 5.63 3.55 6.55
N ARG A 39 4.61 4.05 7.24
CA ARG A 39 4.71 5.30 8.02
C ARG A 39 5.76 5.21 9.14
N ARG A 40 5.79 4.09 9.88
CA ARG A 40 6.76 3.88 10.98
C ARG A 40 8.21 3.84 10.49
N VAL A 41 8.46 3.30 9.31
CA VAL A 41 9.81 3.28 8.70
C VAL A 41 10.15 4.55 7.90
N GLY A 42 9.27 5.56 7.94
CA GLY A 42 9.54 6.90 7.43
C GLY A 42 9.17 7.15 5.97
N PHE A 43 8.21 6.40 5.40
CA PHE A 43 7.54 6.84 4.17
C PHE A 43 6.56 7.97 4.49
N SER A 44 6.57 9.02 3.67
CA SER A 44 5.59 10.10 3.79
C SER A 44 4.27 9.72 3.12
N ASP A 45 3.18 10.36 3.52
CA ASP A 45 1.87 10.14 2.87
C ASP A 45 1.90 10.48 1.37
N GLN A 46 2.76 11.43 0.96
CA GLN A 46 2.98 11.76 -0.45
C GLN A 46 3.62 10.59 -1.22
N GLN A 47 4.63 9.94 -0.64
CA GLN A 47 5.25 8.75 -1.25
C GLN A 47 4.27 7.58 -1.36
N LEU A 48 3.42 7.40 -0.35
CA LEU A 48 2.37 6.38 -0.37
C LEU A 48 1.32 6.65 -1.45
N ALA A 49 0.94 7.92 -1.64
CA ALA A 49 0.03 8.32 -2.72
C ALA A 49 0.64 8.09 -4.10
N GLU A 50 1.92 8.42 -4.29
CA GLU A 50 2.66 8.16 -5.52
C GLU A 50 2.70 6.66 -5.85
N LEU A 51 3.07 5.83 -4.87
CA LEU A 51 3.07 4.37 -5.03
C LEU A 51 1.68 3.81 -5.37
N ARG A 52 0.62 4.40 -4.82
CA ARG A 52 -0.76 4.02 -5.17
C ARG A 52 -1.10 4.39 -6.60
N VAL A 53 -0.69 5.57 -7.07
CA VAL A 53 -0.84 5.93 -8.48
C VAL A 53 -0.07 4.95 -9.36
N LEU A 54 1.20 4.67 -9.06
CA LEU A 54 2.02 3.70 -9.82
C LEU A 54 1.43 2.28 -9.82
N ALA A 55 0.83 1.85 -8.71
CA ALA A 55 0.16 0.56 -8.62
C ALA A 55 -1.06 0.47 -9.56
N THR A 56 -1.81 1.57 -9.71
CA THR A 56 -3.04 1.65 -10.52
C THR A 56 -2.80 2.07 -11.97
N MET A 57 -1.66 2.68 -12.26
CA MET A 57 -1.25 2.93 -13.63
C MET A 57 -1.00 1.59 -14.31
N ARG A 58 -1.74 1.35 -15.39
CA ARG A 58 -1.73 0.10 -16.18
C ARG A 58 -0.45 -0.03 -17.01
N ALA A 59 0.70 -0.01 -16.36
CA ALA A 59 2.01 -0.02 -17.00
C ALA A 59 2.65 -1.41 -17.04
N GLU A 60 2.22 -2.35 -16.20
CA GLU A 60 2.88 -3.66 -16.04
C GLU A 60 2.15 -4.85 -16.68
N GLU A 61 0.96 -4.67 -17.26
CA GLU A 61 0.26 -5.71 -18.04
C GLU A 61 0.71 -5.75 -19.51
N MET A 62 1.94 -5.36 -19.82
CA MET A 62 2.47 -5.50 -21.17
C MET A 62 3.27 -6.81 -21.25
N PRO A 63 2.82 -7.82 -22.04
CA PRO A 63 3.57 -9.04 -22.23
C PRO A 63 4.99 -8.73 -22.73
N PRO A 64 6.01 -9.53 -22.36
CA PRO A 64 7.39 -9.31 -22.80
C PRO A 64 7.58 -9.36 -24.34
N ASP A 65 6.60 -9.91 -25.07
CA ASP A 65 6.57 -9.98 -26.54
C ASP A 65 5.72 -8.87 -27.20
N TYR A 66 5.30 -7.84 -26.44
CA TYR A 66 4.49 -6.77 -27.01
C TYR A 66 5.29 -5.93 -28.01
N VAL A 67 4.95 -6.06 -29.29
CA VAL A 67 5.41 -5.17 -30.36
C VAL A 67 4.26 -4.22 -30.68
N PRO A 68 4.39 -2.91 -30.39
CA PRO A 68 3.38 -1.92 -30.78
C PRO A 68 3.15 -1.98 -32.29
N ASP A 69 1.88 -2.03 -32.70
CA ASP A 69 1.53 -2.01 -34.12
C ASP A 69 1.87 -0.63 -34.72
N MET A 70 2.90 -0.61 -35.55
CA MET A 70 3.41 0.60 -36.19
C MET A 70 2.42 1.21 -37.19
N GLU A 71 1.51 0.42 -37.77
CA GLU A 71 0.46 0.95 -38.64
C GLU A 71 -0.59 1.70 -37.81
N LEU A 72 -0.96 1.19 -36.63
CA LEU A 72 -1.86 1.90 -35.70
C LEU A 72 -1.25 3.21 -35.20
N LEU A 73 0.03 3.24 -34.84
CA LEU A 73 0.72 4.47 -34.42
C LEU A 73 0.75 5.52 -35.55
N THR A 74 0.99 5.09 -36.79
CA THR A 74 0.98 5.97 -37.96
C THR A 74 -0.42 6.52 -38.24
N THR A 75 -1.45 5.69 -38.07
CA THR A 75 -2.85 6.08 -38.27
C THR A 75 -3.31 7.07 -37.20
N LEU A 76 -2.94 6.85 -35.93
CA LEU A 76 -3.21 7.77 -34.82
C LEU A 76 -2.51 9.12 -35.02
N ALA A 77 -1.23 9.10 -35.42
CA ALA A 77 -0.48 10.33 -35.72
C ALA A 77 -1.07 11.12 -36.91
N GLN A 78 -1.63 10.43 -37.91
CA GLN A 78 -2.37 11.08 -39.01
C GLN A 78 -3.73 11.62 -38.56
N ALA A 79 -4.43 10.91 -37.68
CA ALA A 79 -5.70 11.35 -37.11
C ALA A 79 -5.53 12.60 -36.21
N GLU A 80 -4.41 12.71 -35.50
CA GLU A 80 -4.08 13.89 -34.67
C GLU A 80 -3.74 15.13 -35.51
N ASN A 81 -3.28 14.95 -36.76
CA ASN A 81 -3.00 16.04 -37.70
C ASN A 81 -4.25 16.51 -38.47
N ALA A 82 -5.36 15.77 -38.41
CA ALA A 82 -6.64 16.26 -38.89
C ALA A 82 -7.16 17.30 -37.90
N SER A 83 -7.20 18.57 -38.32
CA SER A 83 -7.78 19.67 -37.53
C SER A 83 -9.12 19.25 -36.91
N PRO A 84 -9.33 19.50 -35.60
CA PRO A 84 -10.63 19.27 -34.97
C PRO A 84 -11.72 20.03 -35.74
N PRO A 85 -12.92 19.47 -35.95
CA PRO A 85 -14.05 20.28 -36.40
C PRO A 85 -14.26 21.41 -35.37
N GLU A 86 -14.17 22.65 -35.85
CA GLU A 86 -14.18 23.92 -35.11
C GLU A 86 -15.52 24.25 -34.39
N ASN A 87 -16.28 23.25 -33.91
CA ASN A 87 -17.62 23.52 -33.39
C ASN A 87 -18.11 22.58 -32.28
N PHE A 88 -17.26 22.27 -31.30
CA PHE A 88 -17.75 21.83 -30.00
C PHE A 88 -17.93 23.05 -29.09
N GLN A 89 -19.04 23.76 -29.28
CA GLN A 89 -19.54 24.70 -28.27
C GLN A 89 -20.03 23.88 -27.08
N ILE A 90 -19.17 23.69 -26.09
CA ILE A 90 -19.57 23.21 -24.77
C ILE A 90 -20.38 24.35 -24.16
N ALA A 91 -21.70 24.28 -24.28
CA ALA A 91 -22.58 25.09 -23.46
C ALA A 91 -22.38 24.64 -22.02
N VAL A 92 -21.60 25.40 -21.26
CA VAL A 92 -21.50 25.24 -19.81
C VAL A 92 -22.85 25.69 -19.25
N PRO A 93 -23.70 24.80 -18.71
CA PRO A 93 -24.82 25.25 -17.92
C PRO A 93 -24.25 25.93 -16.67
N GLU A 94 -24.55 27.23 -16.54
CA GLU A 94 -24.32 28.02 -15.33
C GLU A 94 -25.05 27.34 -14.17
N MET A 95 -24.31 26.63 -13.31
CA MET A 95 -24.85 26.11 -12.07
C MET A 95 -24.97 27.26 -11.07
N PRO A 96 -26.13 27.43 -10.41
CA PRO A 96 -26.25 28.40 -9.33
C PRO A 96 -25.31 28.03 -8.18
N GLU A 97 -24.63 29.03 -7.65
CA GLU A 97 -23.74 28.96 -6.51
C GLU A 97 -24.58 28.70 -5.26
N GLU A 98 -24.71 27.44 -4.85
CA GLU A 98 -25.25 27.12 -3.52
C GLU A 98 -24.12 27.23 -2.50
N ASP A 99 -24.20 28.23 -1.63
CA ASP A 99 -23.35 28.40 -0.45
C ASP A 99 -23.44 27.12 0.42
N VAL A 100 -22.37 26.33 0.42
CA VAL A 100 -22.20 25.21 1.35
C VAL A 100 -21.90 25.79 2.72
N ILE A 101 -22.94 25.97 3.54
CA ILE A 101 -22.81 26.22 4.97
C ILE A 101 -22.28 24.93 5.60
N ILE A 102 -21.00 24.90 5.94
CA ILE A 102 -20.42 23.81 6.74
C ILE A 102 -20.87 24.05 8.19
N GLU A 103 -22.00 23.46 8.54
CA GLU A 103 -22.42 23.36 9.94
C GLU A 103 -21.64 22.19 10.57
N ASP A 104 -20.72 22.54 11.46
CA ASP A 104 -19.83 21.65 12.22
C ASP A 104 -20.67 20.74 13.13
N VAL A 105 -21.14 19.62 12.59
CA VAL A 105 -21.83 18.57 13.33
C VAL A 105 -20.90 17.37 13.39
N ILE A 106 -20.10 17.31 14.44
CA ILE A 106 -19.41 16.09 14.86
C ILE A 106 -20.50 15.15 15.40
N PRO A 107 -20.78 14.00 14.78
CA PRO A 107 -21.68 13.02 15.40
C PRO A 107 -21.01 12.47 16.66
N GLU A 108 -21.66 12.65 17.82
CA GLU A 108 -21.25 12.19 19.16
C GLU A 108 -21.12 10.65 19.29
N GLU A 109 -21.30 9.88 18.22
CA GLU A 109 -21.33 8.40 18.26
C GLU A 109 -19.95 7.71 18.16
N ILE A 110 -18.84 8.44 18.05
CA ILE A 110 -17.49 7.85 17.91
C ILE A 110 -16.78 7.67 19.27
N VAL A 111 -17.38 8.12 20.38
CA VAL A 111 -16.70 8.19 21.70
C VAL A 111 -16.76 6.87 22.49
N THR A 112 -17.54 5.87 22.07
CA THR A 112 -17.84 4.69 22.92
C THR A 112 -17.09 3.39 22.60
N GLU A 113 -16.13 3.36 21.65
CA GLU A 113 -15.38 2.12 21.32
C GLU A 113 -13.92 2.10 21.79
N ILE A 114 -13.45 3.10 22.55
CA ILE A 114 -12.06 3.14 23.05
C ILE A 114 -11.92 2.53 24.46
N GLU A 115 -13.01 2.17 25.13
CA GLU A 115 -13.00 1.77 26.55
C GLU A 115 -13.35 0.29 26.79
N ILE A 116 -12.67 -0.64 26.10
CA ILE A 116 -12.76 -2.10 26.44
C ILE A 116 -11.40 -2.83 26.38
N LEU A 117 -10.27 -2.11 26.47
CA LEU A 117 -8.93 -2.75 26.50
C LEU A 117 -8.21 -2.65 27.85
N GLU A 118 -8.96 -2.42 28.94
CA GLU A 118 -8.40 -2.41 30.28
C GLU A 118 -9.23 -3.28 31.24
N GLN A 119 -9.22 -4.59 31.01
CA GLN A 119 -9.34 -5.56 32.11
C GLN A 119 -8.24 -6.62 31.96
N VAL A 120 -7.28 -6.48 32.86
CA VAL A 120 -6.23 -7.44 33.19
C VAL A 120 -6.88 -8.74 33.65
N GLU A 121 -6.64 -9.83 32.93
CA GLU A 121 -6.63 -11.16 33.53
C GLU A 121 -5.25 -11.76 33.28
N ASP A 122 -4.42 -11.64 34.32
CA ASP A 122 -3.13 -12.26 34.50
C ASP A 122 -3.37 -13.77 34.64
N GLU A 123 -3.38 -14.49 33.52
CA GLU A 123 -3.34 -15.95 33.54
C GLU A 123 -1.86 -16.35 33.68
N PRO A 124 -1.42 -17.00 34.78
CA PRO A 124 -0.05 -17.48 34.84
C PRO A 124 0.13 -18.59 33.81
N GLU A 125 0.85 -18.24 32.75
CA GLU A 125 1.40 -19.14 31.74
C GLU A 125 2.03 -20.35 32.46
N SER A 126 1.40 -21.52 32.33
CA SER A 126 2.00 -22.75 32.81
C SER A 126 3.23 -23.04 31.96
N GLU A 127 4.41 -22.74 32.50
CA GLU A 127 5.67 -23.26 32.00
C GLU A 127 5.53 -24.77 31.77
N PRO A 128 5.75 -25.30 30.55
CA PRO A 128 6.02 -26.72 30.44
C PRO A 128 7.34 -26.97 31.16
N GLU A 129 7.28 -27.68 32.31
CA GLU A 129 8.46 -28.07 33.06
C GLU A 129 9.55 -28.60 32.11
N PRO A 130 10.80 -28.14 32.22
CA PRO A 130 11.87 -28.76 31.47
C PRO A 130 11.91 -30.25 31.85
N PRO A 131 12.06 -31.18 30.89
CA PRO A 131 12.14 -32.59 31.20
C PRO A 131 13.27 -32.79 32.21
N LYS A 132 12.95 -33.42 33.35
CA LYS A 132 13.92 -33.80 34.39
C LYS A 132 15.19 -34.29 33.72
N ALA A 133 16.30 -33.60 33.98
CA ALA A 133 17.62 -34.05 33.60
C ALA A 133 17.92 -35.38 34.31
N ALA A 134 17.60 -36.47 33.63
CA ALA A 134 18.23 -37.76 33.82
C ALA A 134 18.92 -38.07 32.50
N ASP A 135 20.15 -37.60 32.35
CA ASP A 135 21.28 -38.49 32.02
C ASP A 135 22.58 -37.68 31.92
N GLY A 136 23.69 -38.35 32.22
CA GLY A 136 25.02 -37.77 32.24
C GLY A 136 25.51 -37.29 30.86
N PRO A 137 26.76 -36.81 30.76
CA PRO A 137 27.30 -36.34 29.49
C PRO A 137 27.31 -37.47 28.46
N VAL A 138 26.49 -37.33 27.41
CA VAL A 138 26.43 -38.25 26.28
C VAL A 138 27.72 -38.08 25.46
N GLN A 139 28.73 -38.90 25.75
CA GLN A 139 29.91 -39.02 24.91
C GLN A 139 29.58 -39.91 23.71
N TYR A 140 29.44 -39.29 22.54
CA TYR A 140 29.45 -40.04 21.29
C TYR A 140 30.89 -40.47 20.99
N SER A 141 31.23 -41.71 21.30
CA SER A 141 32.47 -42.34 20.84
C SER A 141 32.32 -42.69 19.36
N MET A 142 33.12 -42.06 18.49
CA MET A 142 33.33 -42.49 17.11
C MET A 142 34.13 -43.80 17.10
N PHE A 143 33.48 -44.89 16.71
CA PHE A 143 34.09 -46.03 16.05
C PHE A 143 33.25 -46.38 14.82
#